data_AF-A0A7C5DSM8-F1
#
_entry.id   AF-A0A7C5DSM8-F1
#
_cell.length_a   1.000
_cell.length_b   1.000
_cell.length_c   1.000
_cell.angle_alpha   90.00
_cell.angle_beta   90.00
_cell.angle_gamma   90.00
#
_symmetry.space_group_name_H-M   'P 1'
#
loop_
_entity.id
_entity.type
_entity.pdbx_description
1 polymer ?
#
loop_
_entity_poly.entity_id
_entity_poly.type
_entity_poly.pdbx_seq_one_letter_code
_entity_poly.pdbx_strand_id
1 'polypeptide(L)' 'MILEIPEKARLLAQLTEGKFNVPDFLYVPAQNFDNEDFEELEVFLEKHRESYKILARSAHPMEEFYRGGTFDSIQTYAD' A
#
# COMPACT_ATOMS: atom_id res chain seq x y z
N MET A 1 6.33 -15.76 -12.15
CA MET A 1 6.37 -15.54 -10.69
C MET A 1 4.97 -15.19 -10.26
N ILE A 2 4.40 -15.90 -9.28
CA ILE A 2 3.12 -15.47 -8.70
C ILE A 2 3.45 -14.21 -7.90
N LEU A 3 2.82 -13.09 -8.24
CA LEU A 3 2.90 -11.87 -7.46
C LEU A 3 2.11 -12.12 -6.17
N GLU A 4 2.79 -12.58 -5.13
CA GLU A 4 2.19 -12.68 -3.81
C GLU A 4 1.89 -11.26 -3.34
N ILE A 5 0.59 -10.94 -3.30
CA ILE A 5 0.09 -9.68 -2.77
C ILE A 5 0.40 -9.68 -1.27
N PRO A 6 1.07 -8.63 -0.73
CA PRO A 6 1.34 -8.53 0.70
C PRO A 6 0.08 -8.69 1.55
N GLU A 7 0.23 -9.31 2.72
CA GLU A 7 -0.86 -9.66 3.62
C GLU A 7 -1.83 -8.50 3.87
N LYS A 8 -1.31 -7.32 4.17
CA LYS A 8 -2.09 -6.13 4.50
C LYS A 8 -2.92 -5.65 3.31
N ALA A 9 -2.35 -5.63 2.10
CA ALA A 9 -3.11 -5.26 0.90
C ALA A 9 -4.25 -6.26 0.63
N ARG A 10 -3.97 -7.55 0.81
CA ARG A 10 -4.99 -8.62 0.70
C ARG A 10 -6.09 -8.47 1.75
N LEU A 11 -5.75 -8.20 3.00
CA LEU A 11 -6.70 -8.01 4.10
C LEU A 11 -7.56 -6.76 3.91
N LEU A 12 -6.96 -5.64 3.48
CA LEU A 12 -7.71 -4.41 3.20
C LEU A 12 -8.73 -4.63 2.08
N ALA A 13 -8.35 -5.35 1.02
CA ALA A 13 -9.28 -5.72 -0.05
C ALA A 13 -10.46 -6.57 0.46
N GLN A 14 -10.19 -7.58 1.29
CA GLN A 14 -11.23 -8.42 1.91
C GLN A 14 -12.18 -7.61 2.81
N LEU A 15 -11.65 -6.65 3.57
CA LEU A 15 -12.47 -5.76 4.41
C LEU A 15 -13.35 -4.83 3.56
N THR A 16 -12.82 -4.29 2.46
CA THR A 16 -13.59 -3.49 1.50
C THR A 16 -14.73 -4.30 0.88
N GLU A 17 -14.46 -5.54 0.45
CA GLU A 17 -15.50 -6.46 -0.06
C GLU A 17 -16.56 -6.78 1.00
N GLY A 18 -16.12 -6.94 2.25
CA GLY A 18 -16.99 -7.08 3.43
C GLY A 18 -17.78 -5.83 3.81
N LYS A 19 -17.68 -4.73 3.05
CA LYS A 19 -18.35 -3.44 3.28
C LYS A 19 -17.99 -2.79 4.62
N PHE A 20 -16.81 -3.10 5.15
CA PHE A 20 -16.26 -2.36 6.29
C PHE A 20 -15.84 -0.96 5.85
N ASN A 21 -15.76 -0.04 6.81
CA ASN A 21 -15.25 1.31 6.57
C ASN A 21 -13.72 1.28 6.45
N VAL A 22 -13.21 1.07 5.24
CA VAL A 22 -11.78 1.01 4.93
C VAL A 22 -11.39 2.29 4.19
N PRO A 23 -10.32 3.00 4.61
CA PRO A 23 -9.80 4.12 3.85
C PRO A 23 -9.40 3.71 2.43
N ASP A 24 -9.54 4.62 1.47
CA ASP A 24 -9.01 4.41 0.12
C ASP A 24 -7.51 4.08 0.19
N PHE A 25 -7.11 2.99 -0.47
CA PHE A 25 -5.73 2.53 -0.51
C PHE A 25 -5.37 2.04 -1.91
N LEU A 26 -4.07 2.08 -2.22
CA LEU A 26 -3.51 1.53 -3.45
C LEU A 26 -2.29 0.67 -3.07
N TYR A 27 -2.22 -0.54 -3.63
CA TYR A 27 -1.00 -1.35 -3.60
C TYR A 27 -0.34 -1.27 -4.97
N VAL A 28 0.90 -0.76 -5.00
CA VAL A 28 1.71 -0.71 -6.22
C VAL A 28 2.81 -1.76 -6.10
N PRO A 29 2.81 -2.79 -6.96
CA PRO A 29 3.86 -3.81 -6.94
C PRO A 29 5.18 -3.25 -7.48
N ALA A 30 6.32 -3.85 -7.09
CA ALA A 30 7.64 -3.39 -7.52
C ALA A 30 7.82 -3.38 -9.04
N GLN A 31 7.18 -4.33 -9.73
CA GLN A 31 7.23 -4.47 -11.18
C GLN A 31 6.63 -3.27 -11.91
N ASN A 32 5.66 -2.59 -11.31
CA ASN A 32 5.10 -1.36 -11.88
C ASN A 32 6.13 -0.23 -11.87
N PHE A 33 7.02 -0.18 -10.87
CA PHE A 33 8.15 0.76 -10.89
C PHE A 33 9.19 0.39 -11.94
N ASP A 34 9.51 -0.90 -12.09
CA ASP A 34 10.48 -1.37 -13.09
C ASP A 34 10.02 -1.10 -14.53
N ASN A 35 8.71 -1.14 -14.77
CA ASN A 35 8.10 -0.92 -16.08
C ASN A 35 7.59 0.52 -16.31
N GLU A 36 7.80 1.42 -15.34
CA GLU A 36 7.25 2.79 -15.36
C GLU A 36 5.72 2.87 -15.53
N ASP A 37 5.01 1.85 -15.03
CA ASP A 37 3.54 1.75 -15.08
C ASP A 37 2.91 2.42 -13.85
N PHE A 38 2.69 3.73 -13.97
CA PHE A 38 2.22 4.59 -12.88
C PHE A 38 0.77 5.08 -13.02
N GLU A 39 0.04 4.64 -14.04
CA GLU A 39 -1.29 5.20 -14.36
C GLU A 39 -2.25 5.15 -13.15
N GLU A 40 -2.35 3.99 -12.50
CA GLU A 40 -3.21 3.84 -11.31
C GLU A 40 -2.74 4.70 -10.13
N LEU A 41 -1.43 4.86 -9.96
CA LEU A 41 -0.84 5.69 -8.91
C LEU A 41 -1.14 7.17 -9.15
N GLU A 42 -0.98 7.65 -10.37
CA GLU A 42 -1.27 9.04 -10.74
C GLU A 42 -2.74 9.37 -10.51
N VAL A 43 -3.66 8.49 -10.95
CA VAL A 43 -5.11 8.65 -10.72
C VAL A 43 -5.43 8.68 -9.23
N PHE A 44 -4.81 7.80 -8.43
CA PHE A 44 -4.99 7.79 -6.99
C PHE A 44 -4.50 9.08 -6.35
N LEU A 45 -3.29 9.55 -6.69
CA LEU A 45 -2.73 10.77 -6.16
C LEU A 45 -3.56 12.00 -6.54
N GLU A 46 -4.01 12.11 -7.79
CA GLU A 46 -4.83 13.23 -8.26
C GLU A 46 -6.14 13.35 -7.47
N LYS A 47 -6.78 12.21 -7.19
CA LYS A 47 -8.01 12.15 -6.39
C LYS A 47 -7.81 12.57 -4.92
N HIS A 48 -6.64 12.32 -4.35
CA HIS A 48 -6.40 12.42 -2.90
C HIS A 48 -5.47 13.57 -2.45
N ARG A 49 -4.73 14.20 -3.38
CA ARG A 49 -3.70 15.20 -3.08
C ARG A 49 -4.19 16.49 -2.42
N GLU A 50 -5.44 16.90 -2.64
CA GLU A 50 -5.91 18.22 -2.20
C GLU A 50 -6.35 18.28 -0.73
N SER A 51 -6.60 17.14 -0.08
CA SER A 51 -7.26 17.14 1.24
C SER A 51 -6.74 16.10 2.23
N TYR A 52 -5.83 15.22 1.82
CA TYR A 52 -5.39 14.09 2.65
C TYR A 52 -3.88 14.01 2.80
N LYS A 53 -3.43 13.64 4.00
CA LYS A 53 -2.07 13.14 4.20
C LYS A 53 -1.99 11.73 3.64
N ILE A 54 -1.20 11.54 2.59
CA ILE A 54 -0.96 10.22 2.00
C ILE A 54 0.16 9.53 2.80
N LEU A 55 -0.12 8.32 3.28
CA LEU A 55 0.84 7.50 4.03
C LEU A 55 1.35 6.38 3.13
N ALA A 56 2.61 6.49 2.69
CA ALA A 56 3.31 5.43 1.98
C ALA A 56 3.99 4.48 2.99
N ARG A 57 3.85 3.17 2.78
CA ARG A 57 4.57 2.14 3.54
C ARG A 57 5.08 1.07 2.59
N SER A 58 6.26 0.53 2.89
CA SER A 58 6.75 -0.68 2.22
C SER A 58 5.81 -1.84 2.52
N ALA A 59 5.59 -2.68 1.51
CA ALA A 59 4.75 -3.88 1.61
C ALA A 59 5.52 -5.03 0.97
N HIS A 60 6.10 -5.90 1.80
CA HIS A 60 6.88 -7.03 1.33
C HIS A 60 5.94 -8.23 1.10
N PRO A 61 6.06 -8.98 -0.01
CA PRO A 61 5.20 -10.14 -0.27
C PRO A 61 5.12 -11.13 0.91
N MET A 62 6.28 -11.43 1.51
CA MET A 62 6.40 -12.31 2.68
C MET A 62 6.18 -11.61 4.04
N GLU A 63 5.53 -10.44 4.10
CA GLU A 63 5.33 -9.69 5.36
C GLU A 63 4.69 -10.51 6.49
N GLU A 64 3.81 -11.46 6.16
CA GLU A 64 3.17 -12.38 7.12
C GLU A 64 4.17 -13.30 7.86
N PHE A 65 5.35 -13.53 7.26
CA PHE A 65 6.39 -14.39 7.84
C PHE A 65 7.43 -13.59 8.63
N TYR A 66 7.45 -12.27 8.51
CA TYR A 66 8.34 -11.41 9.28
C TYR A 66 7.65 -10.96 10.58
N ARG A 67 8.44 -10.74 11.64
CA ARG A 67 7.85 -10.25 12.91
C ARG A 67 7.34 -8.83 12.70
N GLY A 68 6.18 -8.51 13.27
CA GLY A 68 5.69 -7.13 13.37
C GLY A 68 6.78 -6.25 13.98
N GLY A 69 7.28 -5.28 13.19
CA GLY A 69 8.49 -4.51 13.51
C GLY A 69 9.55 -4.49 12.41
N THR A 70 9.60 -5.49 11.52
CA THR A 70 10.62 -5.55 10.45
C THR A 70 10.42 -4.46 9.38
N PHE A 71 9.18 -4.02 9.18
CA PHE A 71 8.81 -2.92 8.28
C PHE A 71 8.06 -1.80 9.01
N ASP A 72 8.26 -1.70 10.32
CA ASP A 72 7.80 -0.51 11.02
C ASP A 72 8.58 0.67 10.47
N SER A 73 7.83 1.62 9.94
CA SER A 73 8.35 2.88 9.46
C SER A 73 9.23 3.44 10.57
N ILE A 74 10.52 3.67 10.28
CA ILE A 74 11.35 4.53 11.12
C ILE A 74 10.49 5.78 11.35
N GLN A 75 10.26 6.15 12.60
CA GLN A 75 9.59 7.41 12.92
C GLN A 75 10.37 8.52 12.23
N THR A 76 9.92 8.96 11.07
CA THR A 76 10.40 10.19 10.46
C THR A 76 9.76 11.30 11.30
N TYR A 77 10.44 11.65 12.38
CA TYR A 77 10.27 12.95 13.02
C TYR A 77 10.54 14.00 11.96
N ALA A 78 9.48 14.57 11.41
CA ALA A 78 9.51 15.80 10.65
C ALA A 78 8.14 16.46 10.86
N ASP A 79 8.08 17.15 11.99
CA ASP A 79 7.19 18.30 12.22
C ASP A 79 7.62 19.43 11.28
#